data_AF-A0A415UUA5-F1
#
_entry.id   AF-A0A415UUA5-F1
#
_cell.length_a   1.000
_cell.length_b   1.000
_cell.length_c   1.000
_cell.angle_alpha   90.00
_cell.angle_beta   90.00
_cell.angle_gamma   90.00
#
_symmetry.space_group_name_H-M   'P 1'
#
loop_
_entity.id
_entity.type
_entity.pdbx_description
1 polymer ?
#
loop_
_entity_poly.entity_id
_entity_poly.type
_entity_poly.pdbx_seq_one_letter_code
_entity_poly.pdbx_strand_id
1 'polypeptide(L)'
;MAGKPQTLATTSAFEILGPIMVGPSSSHTAGALRCAQVAASLLEGRITKVTFGLWNSFAHTYRGHGTDRALVAGILGLDTDDENIKQAFDLAREQGLEYHFEIKGDDASIHPNTVDIDMVDDTGATAQVRGESLGGGKMRISRINGVGVDISGMYSTLFVAHQDVPGVLAALTNLLAYAHVNIAFCRTYRTEVGGQAYSVFETDGAPDDTVVPMLRKLDNVDYATFIELPGSASSLSPGVSAKEIFDDGEQLLDACEELGLSIGAVMAVREARLTGEAHAVAAMRRVLDVMREETTAPIVNPQRSLGGLIGGEAKLVDATGRNDLGSNLMGPVQTDAVARAMAVLERSSTMGVIVAAPTAGSAGVVPGCVLALADHLQLDDEQVMDALYCAAAIGLNLTTGACVAGAEGGCQAEVGSAAAMAAAALVQMLGGTPEQALDASSIALSNLLGLVCDPVGGLVEVPCQNRNAIGVAAAFSSAQLALAGIKSLVPFDQMAHVMLSVGHALPATLRETAKGGIAQAPAALSACAKCGVCG
;
A
#
# COMPACT_ATOMS: atom_id res chain seq x y z
N MET A 1 23.50 23.07 -11.46
CA MET A 1 23.10 23.53 -10.12
C MET A 1 23.49 22.46 -9.12
N ALA A 2 23.85 22.81 -7.88
CA ALA A 2 24.06 21.80 -6.84
C ALA A 2 22.69 21.16 -6.55
N GLY A 3 22.48 19.93 -7.04
CA GLY A 3 21.19 19.25 -6.94
C GLY A 3 20.78 19.03 -5.49
N LYS A 4 19.47 19.19 -5.21
CA LYS A 4 18.89 18.72 -3.94
C LYS A 4 19.20 17.21 -3.82
N PRO A 5 19.64 16.71 -2.66
CA PRO A 5 19.83 15.29 -2.44
C PRO A 5 18.48 14.57 -2.57
N GLN A 6 18.48 13.51 -3.35
CA GLN A 6 17.32 12.67 -3.64
C GLN A 6 17.16 11.59 -2.53
N THR A 7 15.92 11.24 -2.17
CA THR A 7 15.58 10.48 -0.97
C THR A 7 14.86 9.14 -1.23
N LEU A 8 14.30 8.91 -2.43
CA LEU A 8 13.51 7.70 -2.75
C LEU A 8 13.90 7.03 -4.08
N ALA A 9 15.22 6.83 -4.27
CA ALA A 9 15.84 6.20 -5.44
C ALA A 9 15.23 4.90 -5.96
N THR A 10 14.51 4.15 -5.12
CA THR A 10 14.10 2.78 -5.40
C THR A 10 12.59 2.55 -5.43
N THR A 11 11.75 3.56 -5.18
CA THR A 11 10.29 3.36 -5.16
C THR A 11 9.76 3.17 -6.58
N SER A 12 9.13 2.03 -6.86
CA SER A 12 8.50 1.73 -8.16
C SER A 12 7.14 2.41 -8.33
N ALA A 13 6.74 2.69 -9.58
CA ALA A 13 5.38 3.09 -9.94
C ALA A 13 4.32 2.13 -9.39
N PHE A 14 4.64 0.84 -9.29
CA PHE A 14 3.73 -0.22 -8.84
C PHE A 14 3.60 -0.31 -7.31
N GLU A 15 4.39 0.47 -6.56
CA GLU A 15 4.13 0.73 -5.13
C GLU A 15 3.14 1.87 -4.91
N ILE A 16 2.90 2.71 -5.93
CA ILE A 16 1.98 3.84 -5.90
C ILE A 16 0.65 3.46 -6.55
N LEU A 17 0.70 2.80 -7.71
CA LEU A 17 -0.42 2.11 -8.35
C LEU A 17 -0.35 0.63 -8.01
N GLY A 18 -0.39 0.36 -6.71
CA GLY A 18 -0.36 -0.97 -6.13
C GLY A 18 -0.11 -0.93 -4.62
N PRO A 19 0.08 -2.09 -3.98
CA PRO A 19 0.11 -3.41 -4.60
C PRO A 19 -1.25 -3.81 -5.19
N ILE A 20 -1.23 -4.76 -6.13
CA ILE A 20 -2.43 -5.55 -6.45
C ILE A 20 -2.68 -6.45 -5.23
N MET A 21 -3.87 -6.36 -4.66
CA MET A 21 -4.16 -6.99 -3.38
C MET A 21 -5.66 -7.24 -3.18
N VAL A 22 -5.99 -8.17 -2.31
CA VAL A 22 -7.34 -8.33 -1.76
C VAL A 22 -7.64 -7.20 -0.78
N GLY A 23 -8.75 -6.50 -1.00
CA GLY A 23 -9.25 -5.48 -0.07
C GLY A 23 -9.66 -6.03 1.31
N PRO A 24 -10.09 -5.18 2.26
CA PRO A 24 -10.45 -3.78 2.05
C PRO A 24 -9.34 -2.75 2.34
N SER A 25 -8.22 -3.13 2.97
CA SER A 25 -7.25 -2.18 3.51
C SER A 25 -5.80 -2.54 3.21
N SER A 26 -5.03 -1.62 2.61
CA SER A 26 -3.61 -1.87 2.31
C SER A 26 -2.76 -2.01 3.58
N SER A 27 -3.10 -1.29 4.66
CA SER A 27 -2.40 -1.39 5.94
C SER A 27 -2.84 -2.63 6.73
N HIS A 28 -4.14 -2.85 6.85
CA HIS A 28 -4.71 -3.85 7.75
C HIS A 28 -4.93 -5.23 7.10
N THR A 29 -4.93 -5.31 5.77
CA THR A 29 -5.03 -6.56 5.01
C THR A 29 -3.66 -6.92 4.43
N ALA A 30 -3.16 -6.18 3.43
CA ALA A 30 -1.90 -6.55 2.76
C ALA A 30 -0.67 -6.45 3.68
N GLY A 31 -0.52 -5.35 4.42
CA GLY A 31 0.60 -5.20 5.36
C GLY A 31 0.58 -6.22 6.50
N ALA A 32 -0.60 -6.52 7.04
CA ALA A 32 -0.76 -7.54 8.08
C ALA A 32 -0.43 -8.95 7.56
N LEU A 33 -0.90 -9.29 6.35
CA LEU A 33 -0.57 -10.55 5.70
C LEU A 33 0.95 -10.70 5.52
N ARG A 34 1.63 -9.67 5.03
CA ARG A 34 3.09 -9.69 4.87
C ARG A 34 3.83 -9.84 6.20
N CYS A 35 3.36 -9.19 7.28
CA CYS A 35 3.88 -9.43 8.64
C CYS A 35 3.81 -10.91 9.03
N ALA A 36 2.67 -11.56 8.78
CA ALA A 36 2.50 -12.98 9.08
C ALA A 36 3.34 -13.89 8.16
N GLN A 37 3.45 -13.60 6.86
CA GLN A 37 4.31 -14.35 5.94
C GLN A 37 5.78 -14.30 6.37
N VAL A 38 6.30 -13.11 6.67
CA VAL A 38 7.69 -12.96 7.15
C VAL A 38 7.88 -13.70 8.45
N ALA A 39 6.94 -13.59 9.39
CA ALA A 39 7.01 -14.36 10.62
C ALA A 39 7.09 -15.86 10.33
N ALA A 40 6.16 -16.40 9.52
CA ALA A 40 6.14 -17.82 9.17
C ALA A 40 7.46 -18.30 8.53
N SER A 41 8.12 -17.47 7.70
CA SER A 41 9.41 -17.80 7.06
C SER A 41 10.57 -18.00 8.05
N LEU A 42 10.43 -17.59 9.32
CA LEU A 42 11.42 -17.83 10.36
C LEU A 42 11.39 -19.28 10.88
N LEU A 43 10.35 -20.07 10.60
CA LEU A 43 10.33 -21.48 10.96
C LEU A 43 10.36 -22.33 9.69
N GLU A 44 11.19 -23.37 9.69
CA GLU A 44 11.30 -24.29 8.54
C GLU A 44 10.18 -25.33 8.52
N GLY A 45 9.67 -25.68 9.70
CA GLY A 45 8.55 -26.59 9.85
C GLY A 45 7.23 -25.92 9.51
N ARG A 46 6.21 -26.74 9.27
CA ARG A 46 4.87 -26.24 9.01
C ARG A 46 4.28 -25.70 10.31
N ILE A 47 3.81 -24.45 10.30
CA ILE A 47 3.19 -23.84 11.48
C ILE A 47 1.93 -24.63 11.88
N THR A 48 1.87 -25.07 13.14
CA THR A 48 0.74 -25.83 13.70
C THR A 48 -0.08 -25.01 14.69
N LYS A 49 0.56 -24.05 15.37
CA LYS A 49 -0.10 -23.15 16.31
C LYS A 49 0.40 -21.71 16.17
N VAL A 50 -0.51 -20.74 16.23
CA VAL A 50 -0.18 -19.31 16.23
C VAL A 50 -1.08 -18.50 17.17
N THR A 51 -0.51 -17.53 17.88
CA THR A 51 -1.24 -16.52 18.66
C THR A 51 -0.87 -15.13 18.15
N PHE A 52 -1.88 -14.33 17.82
CA PHE A 52 -1.72 -12.95 17.36
C PHE A 52 -2.11 -11.96 18.45
N GLY A 53 -1.15 -11.19 18.97
CA GLY A 53 -1.37 -10.07 19.88
C GLY A 53 -1.57 -8.75 19.13
N LEU A 54 -2.78 -8.21 19.12
CA LEU A 54 -3.13 -7.00 18.36
C LEU A 54 -3.08 -5.76 19.25
N TRP A 55 -2.43 -4.70 18.76
CA TRP A 55 -2.26 -3.43 19.46
C TRP A 55 -2.92 -2.26 18.71
N ASN A 56 -3.24 -1.19 19.44
CA ASN A 56 -3.65 0.10 18.88
C ASN A 56 -4.75 -0.05 17.81
N SER A 57 -4.57 0.50 16.60
CA SER A 57 -5.57 0.47 15.54
C SER A 57 -5.94 -0.95 15.10
N PHE A 58 -4.96 -1.86 15.05
CA PHE A 58 -5.21 -3.28 14.78
C PHE A 58 -6.16 -3.86 15.84
N ALA A 59 -5.93 -3.57 17.11
CA ALA A 59 -6.79 -4.04 18.20
C ALA A 59 -8.26 -3.59 18.05
N HIS A 60 -8.49 -2.37 17.54
CA HIS A 60 -9.85 -1.80 17.41
C HIS A 60 -10.58 -2.19 16.13
N THR A 61 -9.86 -2.44 15.03
CA THR A 61 -10.47 -2.56 13.68
C THR A 61 -10.23 -3.90 12.99
N TYR A 62 -9.51 -4.85 13.61
CA TYR A 62 -9.05 -6.08 12.94
C TYR A 62 -10.12 -6.89 12.21
N ARG A 63 -11.36 -6.94 12.71
CA ARG A 63 -12.46 -7.66 12.04
C ARG A 63 -13.02 -6.89 10.86
N GLY A 64 -13.17 -5.57 11.02
CA GLY A 64 -13.75 -4.70 10.00
C GLY A 64 -12.85 -4.56 8.77
N HIS A 65 -11.54 -4.59 8.99
CA HIS A 65 -10.54 -4.57 7.92
C HIS A 65 -10.08 -5.95 7.45
N GLY A 66 -10.62 -7.04 8.02
CA GLY A 66 -10.21 -8.41 7.68
C GLY A 66 -8.75 -8.75 8.04
N THR A 67 -8.16 -8.04 9.01
CA THR A 67 -6.81 -8.29 9.53
C THR A 67 -6.69 -9.68 10.12
N ASP A 68 -7.74 -10.18 10.77
CA ASP A 68 -7.79 -11.56 11.27
C ASP A 68 -7.56 -12.58 10.14
N ARG A 69 -8.30 -12.46 9.04
CA ARG A 69 -8.16 -13.32 7.86
C ARG A 69 -6.80 -13.14 7.21
N ALA A 70 -6.34 -11.90 7.07
CA ALA A 70 -5.05 -11.59 6.46
C ALA A 70 -3.87 -12.20 7.23
N LEU A 71 -3.87 -12.12 8.55
CA LEU A 71 -2.84 -12.71 9.41
C LEU A 71 -2.83 -14.24 9.29
N VAL A 72 -4.00 -14.87 9.33
CA VAL A 72 -4.11 -16.33 9.14
C VAL A 72 -3.66 -16.71 7.73
N ALA A 73 -4.09 -15.98 6.70
CA ALA A 73 -3.69 -16.23 5.32
C ALA A 73 -2.18 -16.11 5.11
N GLY A 74 -1.54 -15.14 5.77
CA GLY A 74 -0.09 -14.98 5.71
C GLY A 74 0.66 -16.16 6.36
N ILE A 75 0.18 -16.70 7.48
CA ILE A 75 0.75 -17.94 8.06
C ILE A 75 0.57 -19.14 7.13
N LEU A 76 -0.55 -19.18 6.39
CA LEU A 76 -0.82 -20.23 5.39
C LEU A 76 -0.05 -20.04 4.07
N GLY A 77 0.70 -18.95 3.93
CA GLY A 77 1.53 -18.67 2.76
C GLY A 77 0.79 -18.14 1.53
N LEU A 78 -0.44 -17.62 1.68
CA LEU A 78 -1.16 -16.99 0.57
C LEU A 78 -0.53 -15.64 0.21
N ASP A 79 -0.55 -15.27 -1.07
CA ASP A 79 -0.11 -13.95 -1.55
C ASP A 79 -1.14 -12.85 -1.32
N THR A 80 -0.72 -11.58 -1.39
CA THR A 80 -1.60 -10.43 -1.10
C THR A 80 -2.79 -10.30 -2.03
N ASP A 81 -2.72 -10.85 -3.25
CA ASP A 81 -3.77 -10.86 -4.27
C ASP A 81 -4.48 -12.21 -4.41
N ASP A 82 -4.26 -13.14 -3.49
CA ASP A 82 -4.94 -14.44 -3.49
C ASP A 82 -6.40 -14.30 -3.00
N GLU A 83 -7.36 -14.59 -3.88
CA GLU A 83 -8.79 -14.51 -3.57
C GLU A 83 -9.24 -15.44 -2.44
N ASN A 84 -8.43 -16.44 -2.07
CA ASN A 84 -8.72 -17.36 -0.98
C ASN A 84 -8.46 -16.76 0.40
N ILE A 85 -7.90 -15.54 0.51
CA ILE A 85 -7.77 -14.82 1.80
C ILE A 85 -9.14 -14.72 2.51
N LYS A 86 -10.25 -14.55 1.76
CA LYS A 86 -11.61 -14.53 2.32
C LYS A 86 -12.01 -15.85 3.01
N GLN A 87 -11.37 -16.95 2.65
CA GLN A 87 -11.56 -18.31 3.16
C GLN A 87 -10.45 -18.75 4.12
N ALA A 88 -9.58 -17.84 4.59
CA ALA A 88 -8.41 -18.18 5.40
C ALA A 88 -8.72 -19.06 6.61
N PHE A 89 -9.85 -18.85 7.29
CA PHE A 89 -10.25 -19.68 8.44
C PHE A 89 -10.66 -21.10 8.04
N ASP A 90 -11.29 -21.28 6.88
CA ASP A 90 -11.65 -22.60 6.36
C ASP A 90 -10.37 -23.36 6.00
N LEU A 91 -9.46 -22.72 5.28
CA LEU A 91 -8.15 -23.26 4.94
C LEU A 91 -7.33 -23.61 6.19
N ALA A 92 -7.33 -22.76 7.22
CA ALA A 92 -6.66 -23.05 8.49
C ALA A 92 -7.20 -24.33 9.14
N ARG A 93 -8.52 -24.53 9.12
CA ARG A 93 -9.15 -25.77 9.64
C ARG A 93 -8.77 -26.99 8.81
N GLU A 94 -8.77 -26.87 7.49
CA GLU A 94 -8.39 -27.96 6.57
C GLU A 94 -6.92 -28.38 6.75
N GLN A 95 -6.03 -27.42 6.99
CA GLN A 95 -4.61 -27.67 7.25
C GLN A 95 -4.30 -28.00 8.73
N GLY A 96 -5.29 -27.95 9.62
CA GLY A 96 -5.11 -28.22 11.04
C GLY A 96 -4.25 -27.18 11.78
N LEU A 97 -4.29 -25.92 11.35
CA LEU A 97 -3.65 -24.79 12.03
C LEU A 97 -4.53 -24.31 13.19
N GLU A 98 -4.02 -24.39 14.42
CA GLU A 98 -4.64 -23.80 15.61
C GLU A 98 -4.25 -22.31 15.69
N TYR A 99 -5.23 -21.40 15.75
CA TYR A 99 -4.95 -19.97 15.86
C TYR A 99 -5.75 -19.29 16.98
N HIS A 100 -5.14 -18.28 17.60
CA HIS A 100 -5.75 -17.46 18.64
C HIS A 100 -5.47 -15.97 18.45
N PHE A 101 -6.39 -15.10 18.87
CA PHE A 101 -6.23 -13.65 18.82
C PHE A 101 -6.36 -13.06 20.23
N GLU A 102 -5.35 -12.29 20.64
CA GLU A 102 -5.32 -11.56 21.91
C GLU A 102 -5.35 -10.05 21.66
N ILE A 103 -6.32 -9.36 22.24
CA ILE A 103 -6.44 -7.90 22.15
C ILE A 103 -5.62 -7.26 23.28
N LYS A 104 -4.48 -6.67 22.95
CA LYS A 104 -3.51 -6.17 23.94
C LYS A 104 -3.79 -4.74 24.44
N GLY A 105 -4.52 -3.93 23.67
CA GLY A 105 -4.93 -2.57 24.03
C GLY A 105 -4.11 -1.47 23.33
N ASP A 106 -4.09 -0.27 23.92
CA ASP A 106 -3.42 0.91 23.36
C ASP A 106 -2.06 1.17 24.02
N ASP A 107 -1.01 1.39 23.22
CA ASP A 107 0.33 1.81 23.61
C ASP A 107 0.86 2.87 22.62
N ALA A 108 1.02 4.10 23.09
CA ALA A 108 1.45 5.23 22.26
C ALA A 108 2.94 5.19 21.88
N SER A 109 3.73 4.29 22.47
CA SER A 109 5.17 4.17 22.20
C SER A 109 5.50 3.30 20.98
N ILE A 110 4.51 2.57 20.46
CA ILE A 110 4.65 1.67 19.32
C ILE A 110 3.82 2.14 18.13
N HIS A 111 4.10 1.60 16.94
CA HIS A 111 3.37 1.95 15.74
C HIS A 111 1.84 1.70 15.90
N PRO A 112 0.94 2.54 15.37
CA PRO A 112 -0.51 2.35 15.50
C PRO A 112 -1.02 1.01 14.94
N ASN A 113 -0.30 0.44 13.98
CA ASN A 113 -0.64 -0.84 13.34
C ASN A 113 0.43 -1.88 13.72
N THR A 114 0.31 -2.47 14.91
CA THR A 114 1.31 -3.42 15.44
C THR A 114 0.66 -4.76 15.80
N VAL A 115 1.34 -5.86 15.46
CA VAL A 115 0.98 -7.24 15.82
C VAL A 115 2.18 -7.98 16.42
N ASP A 116 1.96 -8.66 17.54
CA ASP A 116 2.86 -9.70 18.06
C ASP A 116 2.39 -11.06 17.53
N ILE A 117 3.29 -11.90 17.03
CA ILE A 117 3.02 -13.20 16.41
C ILE A 117 3.84 -14.26 17.13
N ASP A 118 3.19 -15.08 17.94
CA ASP A 118 3.78 -16.21 18.64
C ASP A 118 3.42 -17.50 17.90
N MET A 119 4.40 -18.27 17.45
CA MET A 119 4.16 -19.43 16.59
C MET A 119 4.94 -20.67 17.02
N VAL A 120 4.38 -21.83 16.71
CA VAL A 120 4.97 -23.17 16.92
C VAL A 120 4.79 -23.99 15.65
N ASP A 121 5.86 -24.63 15.18
CA ASP A 121 5.82 -25.54 14.03
C ASP A 121 5.59 -27.01 14.41
N ASP A 122 5.52 -27.89 13.42
CA ASP A 122 5.32 -29.34 13.59
C ASP A 122 6.54 -30.08 14.15
N THR A 123 7.72 -29.44 14.19
CA THR A 123 8.91 -29.95 14.86
C THR A 123 8.96 -29.56 16.34
N GLY A 124 8.11 -28.63 16.75
CA GLY A 124 8.08 -28.05 18.10
C GLY A 124 8.98 -26.82 18.26
N ALA A 125 9.56 -26.31 17.18
CA ALA A 125 10.30 -25.05 17.22
C ALA A 125 9.33 -23.87 17.39
N THR A 126 9.82 -22.82 18.05
CA THR A 126 9.00 -21.65 18.40
C THR A 126 9.67 -20.36 17.98
N ALA A 127 8.88 -19.37 17.59
CA ALA A 127 9.38 -18.03 17.33
C ALA A 127 8.34 -16.97 17.72
N GLN A 128 8.84 -15.80 18.14
CA GLN A 128 8.04 -14.65 18.55
C GLN A 128 8.47 -13.43 17.73
N VAL A 129 7.53 -12.82 17.02
CA VAL A 129 7.82 -11.74 16.06
C VAL A 129 6.90 -10.55 16.31
N ARG A 130 7.44 -9.33 16.26
CA ARG A 130 6.63 -8.11 16.20
C ARG A 130 6.68 -7.51 14.80
N GLY A 131 5.52 -7.45 14.16
CA GLY A 131 5.33 -6.83 12.87
C GLY A 131 4.56 -5.51 12.99
N GLU A 132 4.91 -4.55 12.14
CA GLU A 132 4.31 -3.22 12.07
C GLU A 132 3.94 -2.92 10.62
N SER A 133 2.69 -2.55 10.36
CA SER A 133 2.24 -2.18 9.02
C SER A 133 2.32 -0.68 8.81
N LEU A 134 3.18 -0.23 7.90
CA LEU A 134 3.54 1.18 7.68
C LEU A 134 2.58 1.92 6.73
N GLY A 135 1.56 1.23 6.19
CA GLY A 135 0.66 1.78 5.17
C GLY A 135 1.10 1.47 3.74
N GLY A 136 0.17 1.58 2.78
CA GLY A 136 0.44 1.23 1.37
C GLY A 136 0.85 -0.23 1.13
N GLY A 137 0.54 -1.15 2.05
CA GLY A 137 1.01 -2.54 2.00
C GLY A 137 2.46 -2.74 2.45
N LYS A 138 3.17 -1.68 2.86
CA LYS A 138 4.52 -1.75 3.43
C LYS A 138 4.47 -2.25 4.87
N MET A 139 5.50 -2.96 5.28
CA MET A 139 5.61 -3.55 6.61
C MET A 139 7.03 -3.40 7.15
N ARG A 140 7.18 -3.58 8.46
CA ARG A 140 8.45 -3.68 9.14
C ARG A 140 8.36 -4.75 10.21
N ILE A 141 9.37 -5.61 10.32
CA ILE A 141 9.58 -6.40 11.53
C ILE A 141 10.45 -5.60 12.49
N SER A 142 9.90 -5.29 13.67
CA SER A 142 10.58 -4.50 14.70
C SER A 142 11.15 -5.35 15.84
N ARG A 143 10.75 -6.62 15.94
CA ARG A 143 11.28 -7.54 16.96
C ARG A 143 11.24 -9.00 16.53
N ILE A 144 12.29 -9.77 16.85
CA ILE A 144 12.34 -11.23 16.72
C ILE A 144 12.92 -11.81 18.02
N ASN A 145 12.22 -12.75 18.66
CA ASN A 145 12.61 -13.44 19.89
C ASN A 145 13.13 -12.49 21.00
N GLY A 146 12.44 -11.37 21.19
CA GLY A 146 12.80 -10.34 22.19
C GLY A 146 13.86 -9.32 21.73
N VAL A 147 14.44 -9.49 20.55
CA VAL A 147 15.51 -8.64 20.00
C VAL A 147 14.92 -7.60 19.06
N GLY A 148 15.24 -6.33 19.30
CA GLY A 148 14.87 -5.24 18.39
C GLY A 148 15.60 -5.36 17.06
N VAL A 149 14.86 -5.42 15.95
CA VAL A 149 15.37 -5.49 14.59
C VAL A 149 14.69 -4.42 13.73
N ASP A 150 15.22 -4.16 12.53
CA ASP A 150 14.61 -3.26 11.55
C ASP A 150 14.72 -3.91 10.17
N ILE A 151 13.67 -4.66 9.80
CA ILE A 151 13.59 -5.42 8.54
C ILE A 151 12.39 -4.89 7.76
N SER A 152 12.66 -4.31 6.60
CA SER A 152 11.64 -3.67 5.74
C SER A 152 10.84 -4.66 4.88
N GLY A 153 11.34 -5.89 4.71
CA GLY A 153 10.81 -6.88 3.77
C GLY A 153 11.11 -6.58 2.29
N MET A 154 11.72 -5.43 1.97
CA MET A 154 12.03 -5.06 0.58
C MET A 154 13.20 -5.85 -0.02
N TYR A 155 14.09 -6.36 0.82
CA TYR A 155 15.29 -7.12 0.43
C TYR A 155 15.22 -8.56 0.97
N SER A 156 15.81 -9.51 0.25
CA SER A 156 16.07 -10.84 0.79
C SER A 156 16.98 -10.68 1.99
N THR A 157 16.50 -11.05 3.17
CA THR A 157 17.15 -10.72 4.44
C THR A 157 17.69 -11.97 5.11
N LEU A 158 19.00 -12.09 5.24
CA LEU A 158 19.61 -13.11 6.08
C LEU A 158 19.60 -12.65 7.53
N PHE A 159 18.88 -13.39 8.37
CA PHE A 159 18.92 -13.23 9.83
C PHE A 159 19.77 -14.34 10.45
N VAL A 160 20.79 -13.96 11.21
CA VAL A 160 21.71 -14.89 11.89
C VAL A 160 21.76 -14.59 13.37
N ALA A 161 21.42 -15.57 14.21
CA ALA A 161 21.74 -15.54 15.64
C ALA A 161 23.08 -16.25 15.88
N HIS A 162 24.00 -15.60 16.58
CA HIS A 162 25.35 -16.10 16.81
C HIS A 162 25.94 -15.53 18.11
N GLN A 163 27.06 -16.07 18.59
CA GLN A 163 27.79 -15.44 19.70
C GLN A 163 28.66 -14.27 19.21
N ASP A 164 28.74 -13.21 20.02
CA ASP A 164 29.54 -12.00 19.74
C ASP A 164 31.02 -12.25 20.00
N VAL A 165 31.68 -13.03 19.13
CA VAL A 165 33.11 -13.32 19.21
C VAL A 165 33.86 -12.87 17.95
N PRO A 166 35.15 -12.46 18.07
CA PRO A 166 35.93 -12.03 16.93
C PRO A 166 35.96 -13.07 15.81
N GLY A 167 35.69 -12.63 14.57
CA GLY A 167 35.76 -13.47 13.37
C GLY A 167 34.41 -13.98 12.85
N VAL A 168 33.34 -13.97 13.64
CA VAL A 168 32.02 -14.47 13.18
C VAL A 168 31.47 -13.64 12.03
N LEU A 169 31.43 -12.31 12.15
CA LEU A 169 30.97 -11.44 11.05
C LEU A 169 31.82 -11.60 9.77
N ALA A 170 33.12 -11.81 9.92
CA ALA A 170 34.00 -12.07 8.80
C ALA A 170 33.70 -13.43 8.13
N ALA A 171 33.36 -14.46 8.92
CA ALA A 171 32.94 -15.76 8.39
C ALA A 171 31.61 -15.65 7.64
N LEU A 172 30.62 -14.95 8.21
CA LEU A 172 29.31 -14.73 7.57
C LEU A 172 29.45 -13.98 6.24
N THR A 173 30.16 -12.86 6.23
CA THR A 173 30.38 -12.05 5.03
C THR A 173 31.22 -12.76 3.97
N ASN A 174 32.23 -13.55 4.36
CA ASN A 174 32.99 -14.38 3.41
C ASN A 174 32.13 -15.45 2.75
N LEU A 175 31.17 -16.03 3.48
CA LEU A 175 30.30 -17.06 2.94
C LEU A 175 29.28 -16.46 1.96
N LEU A 176 28.73 -15.29 2.28
CA LEU A 176 27.91 -14.51 1.34
C LEU A 176 28.70 -14.12 0.08
N ALA A 177 29.94 -13.68 0.25
CA ALA A 177 30.82 -13.35 -0.88
C ALA A 177 31.15 -14.58 -1.73
N TYR A 178 31.37 -15.76 -1.11
CA TYR A 178 31.56 -17.03 -1.81
C TYR A 178 30.32 -17.42 -2.63
N ALA A 179 29.13 -17.14 -2.10
CA ALA A 179 27.86 -17.33 -2.80
C ALA A 179 27.58 -16.29 -3.88
N HIS A 180 28.50 -15.34 -4.11
CA HIS A 180 28.32 -14.20 -5.02
C HIS A 180 27.09 -13.34 -4.68
N VAL A 181 26.72 -13.28 -3.40
CA VAL A 181 25.63 -12.44 -2.91
C VAL A 181 26.21 -11.12 -2.39
N ASN A 182 25.68 -10.02 -2.92
CA ASN A 182 26.05 -8.69 -2.49
C ASN A 182 25.17 -8.24 -1.31
N ILE A 183 25.74 -7.40 -0.44
CA ILE A 183 25.11 -6.97 0.82
C ILE A 183 24.79 -5.47 0.70
N ALA A 184 23.52 -5.12 0.67
CA ALA A 184 23.05 -3.75 0.65
C ALA A 184 23.22 -3.09 2.03
N PHE A 185 22.77 -3.78 3.09
CA PHE A 185 22.88 -3.31 4.47
C PHE A 185 23.28 -4.46 5.39
N CYS A 186 24.12 -4.16 6.38
CA CYS A 186 24.45 -5.07 7.47
C CYS A 186 24.25 -4.34 8.79
N ARG A 187 23.43 -4.91 9.67
CA ARG A 187 23.20 -4.42 11.03
C ARG A 187 23.43 -5.57 12.01
N THR A 188 24.20 -5.32 13.07
CA THR A 188 24.41 -6.28 14.15
C THR A 188 23.91 -5.71 15.46
N TYR A 189 23.06 -6.50 16.13
CA TYR A 189 22.46 -6.20 17.42
C TYR A 189 23.03 -7.17 18.44
N ARG A 190 23.68 -6.67 19.49
CA ARG A 190 24.21 -7.49 20.58
C ARG A 190 23.41 -7.26 21.86
N THR A 191 23.12 -8.31 22.61
CA THR A 191 22.48 -8.19 23.93
C THR A 191 23.46 -7.68 24.97
N GLU A 192 24.68 -8.22 24.94
CA GLU A 192 25.81 -7.81 25.77
C GLU A 192 27.14 -8.14 25.07
N VAL A 193 28.23 -7.53 25.50
CA VAL A 193 29.56 -7.76 24.89
C VAL A 193 30.00 -9.19 25.16
N GLY A 194 30.29 -9.96 24.10
CA GLY A 194 30.69 -11.36 24.21
C GLY A 194 29.53 -12.33 24.47
N GLY A 195 28.29 -11.84 24.52
CA GLY A 195 27.09 -12.65 24.69
C GLY A 195 26.44 -13.00 23.35
N GLN A 196 25.11 -12.98 23.32
CA GLN A 196 24.34 -13.25 22.11
C GLN A 196 24.33 -12.02 21.18
N ALA A 197 24.51 -12.27 19.88
CA ALA A 197 24.36 -11.29 18.83
C ALA A 197 23.46 -11.80 17.71
N TYR A 198 22.89 -10.83 16.99
CA TYR A 198 21.99 -11.03 15.89
C TYR A 198 22.43 -10.15 14.74
N SER A 199 22.78 -10.76 13.62
CA SER A 199 23.19 -10.04 12.43
C SER A 199 22.13 -10.17 11.35
N VAL A 200 21.74 -9.01 10.82
CA VAL A 200 20.77 -8.85 9.75
C VAL A 200 21.54 -8.37 8.53
N PHE A 201 21.54 -9.16 7.47
CA PHE A 201 22.08 -8.79 6.17
C PHE A 201 20.93 -8.65 5.17
N GLU A 202 20.65 -7.43 4.72
CA GLU A 202 19.75 -7.18 3.60
C GLU A 202 20.58 -7.34 2.32
N THR A 203 20.18 -8.29 1.47
CA THR A 203 20.95 -8.76 0.32
C THR A 203 20.16 -8.61 -0.98
N ASP A 204 20.90 -8.73 -2.07
CA ASP A 204 20.45 -8.46 -3.42
C ASP A 204 19.54 -9.53 -4.05
N GLY A 205 19.35 -10.63 -3.33
CA GLY A 205 18.49 -11.75 -3.67
C GLY A 205 18.84 -12.93 -2.78
N ALA A 206 18.00 -13.97 -2.75
CA ALA A 206 18.37 -15.20 -2.05
C ALA A 206 19.59 -15.84 -2.71
N PRO A 207 20.56 -16.29 -1.90
CA PRO A 207 21.54 -17.25 -2.37
C PRO A 207 20.87 -18.59 -2.72
N ASP A 208 21.62 -19.40 -3.46
CA ASP A 208 21.29 -20.81 -3.67
C ASP A 208 21.04 -21.54 -2.33
N ASP A 209 20.17 -22.55 -2.34
CA ASP A 209 19.67 -23.31 -1.16
C ASP A 209 20.80 -23.94 -0.32
N THR A 210 22.01 -23.99 -0.88
CA THR A 210 23.21 -24.51 -0.24
C THR A 210 23.80 -23.59 0.84
N VAL A 211 23.48 -22.29 0.82
CA VAL A 211 24.15 -21.29 1.66
C VAL A 211 23.70 -21.32 3.12
N VAL A 212 22.40 -21.46 3.39
CA VAL A 212 21.87 -21.54 4.77
C VAL A 212 22.44 -22.76 5.52
N PRO A 213 22.45 -23.98 4.95
CA PRO A 213 23.09 -25.13 5.59
C PRO A 213 24.58 -24.93 5.88
N MET A 214 25.30 -24.16 5.07
CA MET A 214 26.71 -23.86 5.32
C MET A 214 26.88 -22.82 6.44
N LEU A 215 26.03 -21.80 6.48
CA LEU A 215 26.01 -20.79 7.56
C LEU A 215 25.75 -21.43 8.92
N ARG A 216 24.81 -22.37 9.01
CA ARG A 216 24.49 -23.11 10.25
C ARG A 216 25.60 -24.04 10.73
N LYS A 217 26.57 -24.36 9.87
CA LYS A 217 27.74 -25.16 10.24
C LYS A 217 28.92 -24.33 10.73
N LEU A 218 28.83 -23.00 10.64
CA LEU A 218 29.88 -22.12 11.16
C LEU A 218 29.91 -22.20 12.69
N ASP A 219 31.12 -22.23 13.23
CA ASP A 219 31.31 -22.18 14.68
C ASP A 219 30.68 -20.89 15.23
N ASN A 220 29.97 -21.03 16.36
CA ASN A 220 29.29 -19.94 17.07
C ASN A 220 28.04 -19.36 16.38
N VAL A 221 27.53 -19.99 15.33
CA VAL A 221 26.21 -19.68 14.76
C VAL A 221 25.17 -20.62 15.36
N ASP A 222 24.18 -20.06 16.05
CA ASP A 222 23.11 -20.83 16.69
C ASP A 222 21.94 -21.04 15.72
N TYR A 223 21.68 -20.05 14.88
CA TYR A 223 20.57 -20.04 13.96
C TYR A 223 20.86 -19.13 12.76
N ALA A 224 20.42 -19.54 11.57
CA ALA A 224 20.46 -18.73 10.37
C ALA A 224 19.25 -19.05 9.49
N THR A 225 18.60 -18.02 8.95
CA THR A 225 17.52 -18.17 7.97
C THR A 225 17.52 -17.01 6.99
N PHE A 226 17.06 -17.27 5.76
CA PHE A 226 16.69 -16.22 4.83
C PHE A 226 15.21 -15.94 4.95
N ILE A 227 14.90 -14.66 5.05
CA ILE A 227 13.56 -14.10 5.01
C ILE A 227 13.38 -13.56 3.59
N GLU A 228 12.48 -14.18 2.84
CA GLU A 228 12.04 -13.68 1.54
C GLU A 228 10.56 -13.31 1.60
N LEU A 229 10.17 -12.21 0.97
CA LEU A 229 8.76 -11.86 0.80
C LEU A 229 8.27 -12.38 -0.55
N PRO A 230 7.26 -13.27 -0.57
CA PRO A 230 6.48 -13.55 -1.77
C PRO A 230 5.83 -12.25 -2.28
N GLY A 231 6.00 -11.94 -3.57
CA GLY A 231 5.35 -10.80 -4.21
C GLY A 231 5.86 -9.41 -3.80
N SER A 232 6.95 -9.30 -3.03
CA SER A 232 7.77 -8.09 -3.15
C SER A 232 8.37 -8.13 -4.57
N ALA A 233 8.40 -7.00 -5.26
CA ALA A 233 9.08 -6.94 -6.55
C ALA A 233 10.59 -7.11 -6.30
N SER A 234 11.05 -8.35 -6.09
CA SER A 234 12.46 -8.74 -6.13
C SER A 234 13.00 -8.76 -7.57
N SER A 235 12.48 -7.86 -8.42
CA SER A 235 13.09 -7.45 -9.68
C SER A 235 14.02 -6.24 -9.52
N LEU A 236 14.07 -5.63 -8.32
CA LEU A 236 15.09 -4.65 -7.99
C LEU A 236 16.43 -5.36 -7.76
N SER A 237 17.14 -5.66 -8.85
CA SER A 237 18.57 -6.00 -8.79
C SER A 237 19.30 -4.83 -8.11
N PRO A 238 20.01 -5.01 -7.00
CA PRO A 238 20.64 -3.87 -6.36
C PRO A 238 21.88 -3.42 -7.12
N GLY A 239 22.12 -2.12 -7.03
CA GLY A 239 23.06 -1.43 -7.90
C GLY A 239 22.41 -0.73 -9.10
N VAL A 240 21.08 -0.81 -9.29
CA VAL A 240 20.39 0.16 -10.16
C VAL A 240 20.32 1.51 -9.45
N SER A 241 21.46 2.19 -9.38
CA SER A 241 21.47 3.65 -9.34
C SER A 241 21.11 4.13 -10.75
N ALA A 242 19.83 3.98 -11.11
CA ALA A 242 19.29 4.78 -12.18
C ALA A 242 19.46 6.23 -11.70
N LYS A 243 20.15 7.07 -12.46
CA LYS A 243 20.23 8.50 -12.17
C LYS A 243 18.80 9.00 -12.00
N GLU A 244 18.41 9.28 -10.76
CA GLU A 244 17.02 9.52 -10.43
C GLU A 244 16.54 10.75 -11.19
N ILE A 245 15.40 10.59 -11.86
CA ILE A 245 14.90 11.60 -12.78
C ILE A 245 14.22 12.74 -12.03
N PHE A 246 13.47 12.43 -10.96
CA PHE A 246 12.78 13.39 -10.12
C PHE A 246 12.40 12.78 -8.75
N ASP A 247 12.27 13.64 -7.74
CA ASP A 247 11.75 13.34 -6.39
C ASP A 247 10.68 14.34 -5.90
N ASP A 248 10.59 15.50 -6.55
CA ASP A 248 9.62 16.55 -6.28
C ASP A 248 9.00 17.06 -7.59
N GLY A 249 7.97 17.89 -7.48
CA GLY A 249 7.26 18.47 -8.62
C GLY A 249 8.15 19.39 -9.45
N GLU A 250 9.01 20.19 -8.83
CA GLU A 250 10.00 21.03 -9.50
C GLU A 250 10.93 20.20 -10.42
N GLN A 251 11.54 19.14 -9.88
CA GLN A 251 12.39 18.24 -10.67
C GLN A 251 11.62 17.49 -11.77
N LEU A 252 10.35 17.14 -11.51
CA LEU A 252 9.51 16.49 -12.50
C LEU A 252 9.24 17.41 -13.70
N LEU A 253 9.00 18.71 -13.47
CA LEU A 253 8.87 19.69 -14.56
C LEU A 253 10.17 19.85 -15.33
N ASP A 254 11.30 20.02 -14.63
CA ASP A 254 12.63 20.12 -15.25
C ASP A 254 12.92 18.90 -16.14
N ALA A 255 12.57 17.69 -15.68
CA ALA A 255 12.74 16.46 -16.44
C ALA A 255 11.82 16.39 -17.67
N CYS A 256 10.58 16.87 -17.57
CA CYS A 256 9.67 16.96 -18.72
C CYS A 256 10.22 17.92 -19.78
N GLU A 257 10.75 19.08 -19.36
CA GLU A 257 11.35 20.07 -20.25
C GLU A 257 12.65 19.54 -20.90
N GLU A 258 13.56 18.95 -20.12
CA GLU A 258 14.85 18.42 -20.61
C GLU A 258 14.65 17.28 -21.63
N LEU A 259 13.67 16.41 -21.39
CA LEU A 259 13.41 15.24 -22.24
C LEU A 259 12.39 15.52 -23.36
N GLY A 260 11.62 16.60 -23.27
CA GLY A 260 10.52 16.90 -24.20
C GLY A 260 9.40 15.87 -24.12
N LEU A 261 9.13 15.34 -22.93
CA LEU A 261 8.18 14.25 -22.67
C LEU A 261 7.03 14.68 -21.76
N SER A 262 5.91 13.95 -21.81
CA SER A 262 4.83 14.09 -20.82
C SER A 262 5.26 13.56 -19.45
N ILE A 263 4.52 13.90 -18.40
CA ILE A 263 4.77 13.37 -17.04
C ILE A 263 4.71 11.84 -17.05
N GLY A 264 3.70 11.27 -17.72
CA GLY A 264 3.56 9.82 -17.89
C GLY A 264 4.78 9.17 -18.56
N ALA A 265 5.25 9.74 -19.66
CA ALA A 265 6.40 9.21 -20.38
C ALA A 265 7.70 9.35 -19.56
N VAL A 266 7.89 10.44 -18.80
CA VAL A 266 9.03 10.59 -17.88
C VAL A 266 9.00 9.49 -16.80
N MET A 267 7.84 9.21 -16.22
CA MET A 267 7.69 8.15 -15.22
C MET A 267 7.88 6.75 -15.82
N ALA A 268 7.41 6.51 -17.03
CA ALA A 268 7.63 5.25 -17.73
C ALA A 268 9.13 5.01 -18.00
N VAL A 269 9.88 6.04 -18.40
CA VAL A 269 11.34 5.97 -18.55
C VAL A 269 12.01 5.68 -17.21
N ARG A 270 11.56 6.32 -16.12
CA ARG A 270 12.06 6.04 -14.78
C ARG A 270 11.84 4.59 -14.39
N GLU A 271 10.63 4.07 -14.59
CA GLU A 271 10.26 2.70 -14.25
C GLU A 271 11.05 1.67 -15.08
N ALA A 272 11.18 1.90 -16.39
CA ALA A 272 11.96 1.03 -17.27
C ALA A 272 13.44 0.98 -16.88
N ARG A 273 14.01 2.08 -16.35
CA ARG A 273 15.38 2.08 -15.81
C ARG A 273 15.48 1.29 -14.51
N LEU A 274 14.42 1.29 -13.70
CA LEU A 274 14.39 0.67 -12.38
C LEU A 274 14.19 -0.86 -12.46
N THR A 275 13.22 -1.31 -13.26
CA THR A 275 12.79 -2.72 -13.28
C THR A 275 12.98 -3.41 -14.64
N GLY A 276 13.38 -2.65 -15.67
CA GLY A 276 13.51 -3.11 -17.05
C GLY A 276 12.24 -2.88 -17.86
N GLU A 277 12.37 -2.41 -19.10
CA GLU A 277 11.25 -2.01 -19.97
C GLU A 277 10.18 -3.10 -20.15
N ALA A 278 10.59 -4.32 -20.47
CA ALA A 278 9.65 -5.43 -20.68
C ALA A 278 8.85 -5.76 -19.40
N HIS A 279 9.50 -5.69 -18.23
CA HIS A 279 8.84 -5.92 -16.94
C HIS A 279 7.89 -4.77 -16.60
N ALA A 280 8.32 -3.52 -16.77
CA ALA A 280 7.51 -2.33 -16.54
C ALA A 280 6.22 -2.35 -17.37
N VAL A 281 6.31 -2.65 -18.68
CA VAL A 281 5.15 -2.73 -19.57
C VAL A 281 4.21 -3.88 -19.14
N ALA A 282 4.76 -5.05 -18.81
CA ALA A 282 3.94 -6.20 -18.38
C ALA A 282 3.21 -5.91 -17.05
N ALA A 283 3.91 -5.30 -16.08
CA ALA A 283 3.35 -4.93 -14.79
C ALA A 283 2.26 -3.86 -14.92
N MET A 284 2.47 -2.82 -15.74
CA MET A 284 1.45 -1.80 -15.98
C MET A 284 0.23 -2.36 -16.72
N ARG A 285 0.44 -3.29 -17.67
CA ARG A 285 -0.67 -3.99 -18.32
C ARG A 285 -1.50 -4.80 -17.32
N ARG A 286 -0.84 -5.49 -16.39
CA ARG A 286 -1.51 -6.21 -15.30
C ARG A 286 -2.34 -5.27 -14.43
N VAL A 287 -1.79 -4.11 -14.07
CA VAL A 287 -2.51 -3.07 -13.32
C VAL A 287 -3.76 -2.62 -14.08
N LEU A 288 -3.63 -2.32 -15.37
CA LEU A 288 -4.75 -1.91 -16.22
C LEU A 288 -5.84 -2.97 -16.31
N ASP A 289 -5.47 -4.25 -16.48
CA ASP A 289 -6.42 -5.36 -16.57
C ASP A 289 -7.22 -5.52 -15.27
N VAL A 290 -6.56 -5.44 -14.11
CA VAL A 290 -7.24 -5.49 -12.81
C VAL A 290 -8.15 -4.27 -12.62
N MET A 291 -7.68 -3.06 -12.96
CA MET A 291 -8.45 -1.82 -12.89
C MET A 291 -9.74 -1.85 -13.75
N ARG A 292 -9.69 -2.47 -14.93
CA ARG A 292 -10.87 -2.66 -15.78
C ARG A 292 -11.91 -3.58 -15.14
N GLU A 293 -11.45 -4.67 -14.52
CA GLU A 293 -12.35 -5.62 -13.89
C GLU A 293 -12.96 -5.04 -12.59
N GLU A 294 -12.16 -4.39 -11.73
CA GLU A 294 -12.65 -3.85 -10.45
C GLU A 294 -13.65 -2.71 -10.61
N THR A 295 -13.56 -1.94 -11.70
CA THR A 295 -14.46 -0.82 -11.98
C THR A 295 -15.79 -1.24 -12.57
N THR A 296 -15.89 -2.45 -13.14
CA THR A 296 -17.07 -2.88 -13.91
C THR A 296 -17.81 -4.07 -13.31
N ALA A 297 -17.09 -5.07 -12.76
CA ALA A 297 -17.69 -6.29 -12.25
C ALA A 297 -18.75 -6.04 -11.13
N PRO A 298 -18.51 -5.13 -10.15
CA PRO A 298 -19.49 -4.84 -9.09
C PRO A 298 -20.75 -4.13 -9.60
N ILE A 299 -20.65 -3.34 -10.68
CA ILE A 299 -21.81 -2.70 -11.32
C ILE A 299 -22.73 -3.77 -11.92
N VAL A 300 -22.14 -4.76 -12.59
CA VAL A 300 -22.88 -5.86 -13.23
C VAL A 300 -23.49 -6.78 -12.18
N ASN A 301 -22.67 -7.25 -11.23
CA ASN A 301 -23.04 -8.20 -10.20
C ASN A 301 -22.77 -7.63 -8.79
N PRO A 302 -23.67 -6.77 -8.27
CA PRO A 302 -23.46 -6.14 -6.98
C PRO A 302 -23.49 -7.17 -5.86
N GLN A 303 -22.52 -7.06 -4.96
CA GLN A 303 -22.40 -7.90 -3.78
C GLN A 303 -22.40 -7.04 -2.53
N ARG A 304 -22.98 -7.59 -1.47
CA ARG A 304 -23.01 -6.91 -0.17
C ARG A 304 -21.65 -7.07 0.51
N SER A 305 -21.11 -5.96 1.01
CA SER A 305 -19.81 -5.92 1.69
C SER A 305 -19.80 -6.72 2.99
N LEU A 306 -18.60 -6.95 3.54
CA LEU A 306 -18.39 -7.65 4.82
C LEU A 306 -19.13 -6.97 5.98
N GLY A 307 -19.07 -5.64 6.09
CA GLY A 307 -19.80 -4.85 7.08
C GLY A 307 -21.28 -4.67 6.73
N GLY A 308 -21.62 -4.90 5.46
CA GLY A 308 -22.98 -4.88 4.93
C GLY A 308 -23.61 -3.49 4.87
N LEU A 309 -22.81 -2.41 4.92
CA LEU A 309 -23.29 -1.03 4.78
C LEU A 309 -23.33 -0.55 3.33
N ILE A 310 -22.58 -1.20 2.43
CA ILE A 310 -22.60 -0.95 0.98
C ILE A 310 -22.79 -2.25 0.19
N GLY A 311 -23.16 -2.13 -1.07
CA GLY A 311 -23.32 -3.24 -2.01
C GLY A 311 -24.44 -3.02 -3.02
N GLY A 312 -24.17 -2.21 -4.04
CA GLY A 312 -25.07 -1.94 -5.17
C GLY A 312 -25.31 -0.47 -5.46
N GLU A 313 -24.77 0.44 -4.65
CA GLU A 313 -24.84 1.88 -4.86
C GLU A 313 -24.14 2.30 -6.17
N ALA A 314 -23.04 1.65 -6.55
CA ALA A 314 -22.36 1.90 -7.83
C ALA A 314 -23.31 1.67 -9.02
N LYS A 315 -24.10 0.60 -8.98
CA LYS A 315 -25.12 0.28 -10.00
C LYS A 315 -26.25 1.31 -10.04
N LEU A 316 -26.62 1.88 -8.88
CA LEU A 316 -27.61 2.95 -8.85
C LEU A 316 -27.09 4.20 -9.56
N VAL A 317 -25.82 4.57 -9.38
CA VAL A 317 -25.22 5.70 -10.08
C VAL A 317 -25.07 5.43 -11.58
N ASP A 318 -24.60 4.24 -11.98
CA ASP A 318 -24.52 3.85 -13.41
C ASP A 318 -25.87 4.00 -14.12
N ALA A 319 -26.95 3.60 -13.46
CA ALA A 319 -28.31 3.71 -14.00
C ALA A 319 -28.73 5.17 -14.25
N THR A 320 -28.13 6.16 -13.57
CA THR A 320 -28.41 7.58 -13.80
C THR A 320 -27.73 8.15 -15.04
N GLY A 321 -26.65 7.52 -15.54
CA GLY A 321 -25.98 7.93 -16.78
C GLY A 321 -26.88 7.78 -18.02
N ARG A 322 -27.96 6.99 -17.91
CA ARG A 322 -28.93 6.71 -18.99
C ARG A 322 -30.20 7.55 -18.89
N ASN A 323 -30.28 8.49 -17.94
CA ASN A 323 -31.43 9.38 -17.76
C ASN A 323 -30.97 10.85 -17.66
N ASP A 324 -31.94 11.75 -17.55
CA ASP A 324 -31.70 13.21 -17.54
C ASP A 324 -30.86 13.68 -16.33
N LEU A 325 -30.70 12.88 -15.27
CA LEU A 325 -29.86 13.27 -14.13
C LEU A 325 -28.38 13.30 -14.51
N GLY A 326 -27.90 12.29 -15.24
CA GLY A 326 -26.51 12.25 -15.70
C GLY A 326 -26.16 13.45 -16.58
N SER A 327 -27.05 13.82 -17.51
CA SER A 327 -26.83 14.96 -18.40
C SER A 327 -26.94 16.32 -17.69
N ASN A 328 -27.82 16.45 -16.70
CA ASN A 328 -28.12 17.75 -16.07
C ASN A 328 -27.25 18.08 -14.86
N LEU A 329 -26.61 17.09 -14.23
CA LEU A 329 -25.78 17.30 -13.04
C LEU A 329 -24.29 17.34 -13.40
N MET A 330 -23.65 16.16 -13.46
CA MET A 330 -22.19 16.04 -13.60
C MET A 330 -21.73 15.81 -15.03
N GLY A 331 -22.65 15.49 -15.95
CA GLY A 331 -22.33 15.02 -17.29
C GLY A 331 -22.02 13.51 -17.32
N PRO A 332 -22.13 12.87 -18.50
CA PRO A 332 -22.06 11.42 -18.63
C PRO A 332 -20.71 10.83 -18.21
N VAL A 333 -19.59 11.49 -18.55
CA VAL A 333 -18.23 11.00 -18.25
C VAL A 333 -17.98 10.97 -16.75
N GLN A 334 -18.31 12.05 -16.05
CA GLN A 334 -18.09 12.12 -14.61
C GLN A 334 -19.08 11.22 -13.85
N THR A 335 -20.31 11.02 -14.35
CA THR A 335 -21.24 10.04 -13.79
C THR A 335 -20.70 8.61 -13.91
N ASP A 336 -20.16 8.22 -15.07
CA ASP A 336 -19.49 6.93 -15.26
C ASP A 336 -18.27 6.78 -14.33
N ALA A 337 -17.43 7.82 -14.24
CA ALA A 337 -16.27 7.82 -13.35
C ALA A 337 -16.65 7.61 -11.88
N VAL A 338 -17.73 8.23 -11.41
CA VAL A 338 -18.23 8.02 -10.03
C VAL A 338 -18.77 6.61 -9.84
N ALA A 339 -19.54 6.08 -10.79
CA ALA A 339 -20.05 4.71 -10.71
C ALA A 339 -18.90 3.69 -10.61
N ARG A 340 -17.88 3.84 -11.45
CA ARG A 340 -16.66 3.01 -11.43
C ARG A 340 -15.90 3.13 -10.12
N ALA A 341 -15.68 4.36 -9.63
CA ALA A 341 -14.99 4.57 -8.37
C ALA A 341 -15.72 3.93 -7.18
N MET A 342 -17.05 4.02 -7.16
CA MET A 342 -17.87 3.35 -6.15
C MET A 342 -17.82 1.82 -6.27
N ALA A 343 -17.76 1.29 -7.50
CA ALA A 343 -17.64 -0.14 -7.77
C ALA A 343 -16.35 -0.71 -7.20
N VAL A 344 -15.21 -0.04 -7.40
CA VAL A 344 -13.93 -0.47 -6.82
C VAL A 344 -14.03 -0.63 -5.30
N LEU A 345 -14.72 0.30 -4.63
CA LEU A 345 -14.91 0.22 -3.18
C LEU A 345 -15.85 -0.92 -2.78
N GLU A 346 -16.88 -1.23 -3.57
CA GLU A 346 -17.70 -2.44 -3.35
C GLU A 346 -16.88 -3.73 -3.51
N ARG A 347 -16.00 -3.79 -4.52
CA ARG A 347 -15.07 -4.93 -4.69
C ARG A 347 -14.09 -5.04 -3.52
N SER A 348 -13.52 -3.91 -3.10
CA SER A 348 -12.59 -3.85 -1.98
C SER A 348 -13.24 -4.32 -0.68
N SER A 349 -14.43 -3.82 -0.35
CA SER A 349 -15.17 -4.18 0.88
C SER A 349 -15.78 -5.59 0.87
N THR A 350 -15.72 -6.29 -0.26
CA THR A 350 -16.08 -7.72 -0.39
C THR A 350 -14.85 -8.63 -0.40
N MET A 351 -13.65 -8.10 -0.10
CA MET A 351 -12.38 -8.81 -0.21
C MET A 351 -12.08 -9.33 -1.63
N GLY A 352 -12.48 -8.58 -2.65
CA GLY A 352 -12.03 -8.81 -4.01
C GLY A 352 -10.64 -8.23 -4.26
N VAL A 353 -9.98 -8.72 -5.31
CA VAL A 353 -8.69 -8.19 -5.78
C VAL A 353 -8.89 -6.80 -6.37
N ILE A 354 -8.09 -5.85 -5.93
CA ILE A 354 -8.07 -4.47 -6.40
C ILE A 354 -6.63 -3.96 -6.61
N VAL A 355 -6.49 -2.84 -7.30
CA VAL A 355 -5.24 -2.06 -7.33
C VAL A 355 -5.35 -0.88 -6.36
N ALA A 356 -4.47 -0.81 -5.36
CA ALA A 356 -4.39 0.38 -4.50
C ALA A 356 -3.90 1.60 -5.28
N ALA A 357 -4.49 2.79 -5.04
CA ALA A 357 -4.16 4.00 -5.79
C ALA A 357 -4.43 5.32 -4.99
N PRO A 358 -3.54 5.75 -4.09
CA PRO A 358 -2.35 5.04 -3.59
C PRO A 358 -2.66 4.10 -2.42
N THR A 359 -3.89 4.09 -1.90
CA THR A 359 -4.32 3.16 -0.86
C THR A 359 -5.59 2.41 -1.27
N ALA A 360 -5.87 1.30 -0.62
CA ALA A 360 -7.10 0.53 -0.87
C ALA A 360 -8.38 1.35 -0.59
N GLY A 361 -8.34 2.27 0.39
CA GLY A 361 -9.48 3.13 0.75
C GLY A 361 -9.75 4.26 -0.25
N SER A 362 -8.81 4.52 -1.16
CA SER A 362 -8.89 5.55 -2.23
C SER A 362 -8.77 4.96 -3.64
N ALA A 363 -8.74 3.63 -3.74
CA ALA A 363 -8.46 2.87 -4.95
C ALA A 363 -9.39 3.18 -6.12
N GLY A 364 -10.61 3.68 -5.87
CA GLY A 364 -11.58 3.94 -6.93
C GLY A 364 -11.32 5.21 -7.74
N VAL A 365 -10.64 6.21 -7.18
CA VAL A 365 -10.58 7.56 -7.79
C VAL A 365 -9.82 7.56 -9.11
N VAL A 366 -8.58 7.04 -9.12
CA VAL A 366 -7.71 7.02 -10.31
C VAL A 366 -8.32 6.18 -11.44
N PRO A 367 -8.62 4.87 -11.25
CA PRO A 367 -9.19 4.07 -12.33
C PRO A 367 -10.57 4.56 -12.76
N GLY A 368 -11.40 5.07 -11.84
CA GLY A 368 -12.70 5.65 -12.17
C GLY A 368 -12.57 6.84 -13.12
N CYS A 369 -11.69 7.79 -12.81
CA CYS A 369 -11.43 8.95 -13.65
C CYS A 369 -10.80 8.59 -15.01
N VAL A 370 -9.70 7.83 -14.97
CA VAL A 370 -8.90 7.54 -16.17
C VAL A 370 -9.68 6.66 -17.15
N LEU A 371 -10.32 5.57 -16.68
CA LEU A 371 -11.02 4.66 -17.59
C LEU A 371 -12.29 5.28 -18.17
N ALA A 372 -13.05 6.04 -17.38
CA ALA A 372 -14.25 6.71 -17.90
C ALA A 372 -13.91 7.76 -18.97
N LEU A 373 -12.85 8.57 -18.75
CA LEU A 373 -12.41 9.53 -19.76
C LEU A 373 -11.79 8.83 -20.99
N ALA A 374 -11.02 7.77 -20.78
CA ALA A 374 -10.40 6.99 -21.86
C ALA A 374 -11.47 6.38 -22.79
N ASP A 375 -12.52 5.79 -22.22
CA ASP A 375 -13.64 5.23 -23.00
C ASP A 375 -14.37 6.33 -23.78
N HIS A 376 -14.54 7.52 -23.19
CA HIS A 376 -15.16 8.67 -23.86
C HIS A 376 -14.32 9.19 -25.03
N LEU A 377 -13.00 9.28 -24.85
CA LEU A 377 -12.05 9.75 -25.86
C LEU A 377 -11.63 8.65 -26.85
N GLN A 378 -12.04 7.40 -26.61
CA GLN A 378 -11.68 6.22 -27.40
C GLN A 378 -10.16 5.99 -27.45
N LEU A 379 -9.48 6.15 -26.31
CA LEU A 379 -8.05 5.95 -26.19
C LEU A 379 -7.67 4.46 -26.22
N ASP A 380 -6.49 4.15 -26.73
CA ASP A 380 -5.92 2.80 -26.68
C ASP A 380 -5.23 2.49 -25.35
N ASP A 381 -4.82 1.22 -25.17
CA ASP A 381 -4.13 0.77 -23.94
C ASP A 381 -2.85 1.56 -23.67
N GLU A 382 -2.09 1.95 -24.70
CA GLU A 382 -0.81 2.65 -24.51
C GLU A 382 -1.04 4.05 -23.95
N GLN A 383 -2.04 4.76 -24.46
CA GLN A 383 -2.46 6.06 -23.96
C GLN A 383 -3.03 5.99 -22.54
N VAL A 384 -3.77 4.94 -22.21
CA VAL A 384 -4.25 4.71 -20.84
C VAL A 384 -3.11 4.43 -19.88
N MET A 385 -2.16 3.57 -20.28
CA MET A 385 -0.97 3.29 -19.46
C MET A 385 -0.11 4.54 -19.24
N ASP A 386 0.04 5.41 -20.25
CA ASP A 386 0.73 6.71 -20.12
C ASP A 386 0.04 7.62 -19.08
N ALA A 387 -1.30 7.68 -19.09
CA ALA A 387 -2.07 8.42 -18.09
C ALA A 387 -1.93 7.83 -16.67
N LEU A 388 -1.88 6.49 -16.54
CA LEU A 388 -1.61 5.82 -15.27
C LEU A 388 -0.19 6.10 -14.77
N TYR A 389 0.81 6.10 -15.64
CA TYR A 389 2.16 6.54 -15.25
C TYR A 389 2.18 8.00 -14.79
N CYS A 390 1.37 8.88 -15.39
CA CYS A 390 1.22 10.26 -14.92
C CYS A 390 0.67 10.29 -13.48
N ALA A 391 -0.39 9.53 -13.20
CA ALA A 391 -0.94 9.40 -11.86
C ALA A 391 0.11 8.86 -10.87
N ALA A 392 0.90 7.85 -11.27
CA ALA A 392 1.96 7.26 -10.45
C ALA A 392 3.08 8.28 -10.12
N ALA A 393 3.46 9.14 -11.06
CA ALA A 393 4.46 10.19 -10.83
C ALA A 393 4.04 11.18 -9.73
N ILE A 394 2.77 11.61 -9.77
CA ILE A 394 2.22 12.50 -8.74
C ILE A 394 2.15 11.80 -7.38
N GLY A 395 1.72 10.54 -7.35
CA GLY A 395 1.66 9.77 -6.11
C GLY A 395 3.04 9.49 -5.52
N LEU A 396 4.07 9.30 -6.37
CA LEU A 396 5.46 9.20 -5.94
C LEU A 396 5.89 10.50 -5.22
N ASN A 397 5.70 11.66 -5.85
CA ASN A 397 6.07 12.94 -5.23
C ASN A 397 5.34 13.19 -3.90
N LEU A 398 4.07 12.78 -3.77
CA LEU A 398 3.33 12.87 -2.51
C LEU A 398 3.87 11.90 -1.44
N THR A 399 4.36 10.74 -1.86
CA THR A 399 5.00 9.77 -0.96
C THR A 399 6.36 10.30 -0.48
N THR A 400 7.12 10.99 -1.33
CA THR A 400 8.42 11.59 -0.97
C THR A 400 8.27 12.83 -0.10
N GLY A 401 7.36 13.74 -0.46
CA GLY A 401 7.23 15.07 0.16
C GLY A 401 6.19 15.17 1.27
N ALA A 402 5.32 14.17 1.42
CA ALA A 402 4.21 14.16 2.37
C ALA A 402 3.96 12.76 2.96
N CYS A 403 2.71 12.35 3.05
CA CYS A 403 2.28 11.04 3.52
C CYS A 403 1.02 10.64 2.76
N VAL A 404 0.86 9.35 2.49
CA VAL A 404 -0.32 8.78 1.81
C VAL A 404 -1.17 7.87 2.71
N ALA A 405 -0.81 7.72 4.00
CA ALA A 405 -1.51 6.84 4.94
C ALA A 405 -2.60 7.57 5.73
N GLY A 406 -3.81 6.99 5.76
CA GLY A 406 -4.95 7.52 6.52
C GLY A 406 -4.71 7.61 8.03
N ALA A 407 -3.99 6.64 8.59
CA ALA A 407 -3.59 6.61 10.00
C ALA A 407 -2.67 7.78 10.43
N GLU A 408 -1.92 8.37 9.50
CA GLU A 408 -0.98 9.45 9.78
C GLU A 408 -1.53 10.82 9.37
N GLY A 409 -2.06 10.91 8.15
CA GLY A 409 -2.45 12.17 7.51
C GLY A 409 -3.96 12.41 7.43
N GLY A 410 -4.80 11.46 7.85
CA GLY A 410 -6.24 11.49 7.60
C GLY A 410 -6.59 11.16 6.14
N CYS A 411 -7.86 11.24 5.78
CA CYS A 411 -8.34 10.82 4.46
C CYS A 411 -7.93 11.80 3.34
N GLN A 412 -7.49 13.01 3.69
CA GLN A 412 -6.79 13.90 2.76
C GLN A 412 -5.53 13.25 2.16
N ALA A 413 -4.82 12.43 2.94
CA ALA A 413 -3.61 11.73 2.48
C ALA A 413 -3.93 10.57 1.54
N GLU A 414 -5.16 10.04 1.57
CA GLU A 414 -5.59 8.93 0.73
C GLU A 414 -6.39 9.44 -0.47
N VAL A 415 -7.63 9.87 -0.23
CA VAL A 415 -8.56 10.33 -1.28
C VAL A 415 -8.11 11.67 -1.86
N GLY A 416 -7.50 12.55 -1.06
CA GLY A 416 -6.92 13.80 -1.57
C GLY A 416 -5.75 13.55 -2.51
N SER A 417 -4.83 12.67 -2.12
CA SER A 417 -3.73 12.22 -2.99
C SER A 417 -4.25 11.55 -4.27
N ALA A 418 -5.21 10.63 -4.16
CA ALA A 418 -5.80 9.95 -5.33
C ALA A 418 -6.51 10.94 -6.27
N ALA A 419 -7.20 11.95 -5.74
CA ALA A 419 -7.80 13.02 -6.53
C ALA A 419 -6.75 13.88 -7.24
N ALA A 420 -5.63 14.18 -6.57
CA ALA A 420 -4.52 14.92 -7.16
C ALA A 420 -3.81 14.13 -8.29
N MET A 421 -3.61 12.83 -8.08
CA MET A 421 -3.08 11.90 -9.07
C MET A 421 -4.00 11.83 -10.30
N ALA A 422 -5.30 11.64 -10.07
CA ALA A 422 -6.30 11.59 -11.14
C ALA A 422 -6.42 12.94 -11.89
N ALA A 423 -6.37 14.07 -11.19
CA ALA A 423 -6.46 15.40 -11.82
C ALA A 423 -5.34 15.62 -12.83
N ALA A 424 -4.08 15.29 -12.49
CA ALA A 424 -2.95 15.38 -13.41
C ALA A 424 -3.12 14.47 -14.62
N ALA A 425 -3.54 13.20 -14.40
CA ALA A 425 -3.78 12.26 -15.49
C ALA A 425 -4.86 12.77 -16.46
N LEU A 426 -5.98 13.31 -15.95
CA LEU A 426 -7.03 13.91 -16.77
C LEU A 426 -6.52 15.11 -17.59
N VAL A 427 -5.68 15.97 -17.00
CA VAL A 427 -5.05 17.08 -17.72
C VAL A 427 -4.16 16.57 -18.86
N GLN A 428 -3.31 15.57 -18.60
CA GLN A 428 -2.44 14.98 -19.61
C GLN A 428 -3.24 14.34 -20.75
N MET A 429 -4.29 13.58 -20.44
CA MET A 429 -5.17 12.94 -21.44
C MET A 429 -5.87 13.96 -22.35
N LEU A 430 -6.10 15.18 -21.86
CA LEU A 430 -6.71 16.28 -22.62
C LEU A 430 -5.68 17.21 -23.29
N GLY A 431 -4.40 16.83 -23.29
CA GLY A 431 -3.32 17.58 -23.95
C GLY A 431 -2.83 18.82 -23.20
N GLY A 432 -3.09 18.89 -21.88
CA GLY A 432 -2.54 19.93 -21.03
C GLY A 432 -1.04 19.78 -20.79
N THR A 433 -0.41 20.89 -20.39
CA THR A 433 1.02 20.94 -20.08
C THR A 433 1.35 20.28 -18.73
N PRO A 434 2.60 19.83 -18.50
CA PRO A 434 3.05 19.35 -17.19
C PRO A 434 2.79 20.35 -16.05
N GLU A 435 2.93 21.65 -16.30
CA GLU A 435 2.63 22.70 -15.33
C GLU A 435 1.15 22.74 -14.98
N GLN A 436 0.26 22.63 -15.98
CA GLN A 436 -1.18 22.54 -15.74
C GLN A 436 -1.56 21.27 -14.97
N ALA A 437 -0.85 20.16 -15.18
CA ALA A 437 -1.08 18.93 -14.43
C ALA A 437 -0.73 19.12 -12.94
N LEU A 438 0.40 19.76 -12.62
CA LEU A 438 0.75 20.10 -11.24
C LEU A 438 -0.17 21.16 -10.62
N ASP A 439 -0.62 22.14 -11.40
CA ASP A 439 -1.65 23.10 -10.98
C ASP A 439 -2.94 22.37 -10.59
N ALA A 440 -3.41 21.43 -11.43
CA ALA A 440 -4.60 20.63 -11.16
C ALA A 440 -4.44 19.77 -9.89
N SER A 441 -3.29 19.10 -9.73
CA SER A 441 -2.98 18.35 -8.51
C SER A 441 -3.00 19.24 -7.27
N SER A 442 -2.36 20.42 -7.33
CA SER A 442 -2.35 21.37 -6.21
C SER A 442 -3.76 21.88 -5.86
N ILE A 443 -4.58 22.21 -6.87
CA ILE A 443 -5.97 22.62 -6.68
C ILE A 443 -6.77 21.49 -6.02
N ALA A 444 -6.63 20.23 -6.47
CA ALA A 444 -7.32 19.09 -5.89
C ALA A 444 -6.97 18.91 -4.39
N LEU A 445 -5.68 18.92 -4.05
CA LEU A 445 -5.21 18.83 -2.66
C LEU A 445 -5.76 19.95 -1.79
N SER A 446 -5.66 21.20 -2.26
CA SER A 446 -6.08 22.39 -1.51
C SER A 446 -7.54 22.34 -1.06
N ASN A 447 -8.41 21.73 -1.87
CA ASN A 447 -9.85 21.62 -1.60
C ASN A 447 -10.22 20.40 -0.74
N LEU A 448 -9.26 19.51 -0.46
CA LEU A 448 -9.46 18.31 0.37
C LEU A 448 -8.63 18.34 1.66
N LEU A 449 -7.95 19.44 1.96
CA LEU A 449 -7.21 19.63 3.21
C LEU A 449 -8.12 19.49 4.45
N GLY A 450 -7.60 18.84 5.48
CA GLY A 450 -8.27 18.64 6.77
C GLY A 450 -9.29 17.50 6.79
N LEU A 451 -9.40 16.72 5.71
CA LEU A 451 -10.34 15.60 5.66
C LEU A 451 -9.92 14.47 6.62
N VAL A 452 -10.70 14.29 7.70
CA VAL A 452 -10.49 13.27 8.76
C VAL A 452 -10.65 11.84 8.23
N CYS A 453 -10.00 10.84 8.80
CA CYS A 453 -10.23 9.42 8.47
C CYS A 453 -10.90 8.73 9.66
N ASP A 454 -12.21 8.53 9.62
CA ASP A 454 -12.92 7.98 10.79
C ASP A 454 -14.18 7.23 10.37
N PRO A 455 -14.02 6.09 9.69
CA PRO A 455 -15.14 5.40 9.07
C PRO A 455 -16.02 4.67 10.10
N VAL A 456 -17.29 4.52 9.74
CA VAL A 456 -18.30 3.82 10.53
C VAL A 456 -17.85 2.39 10.81
N GLY A 457 -17.76 2.03 12.09
CA GLY A 457 -17.36 0.70 12.53
C GLY A 457 -15.92 0.32 12.23
N GLY A 458 -15.08 1.27 11.81
CA GLY A 458 -13.74 0.95 11.30
C GLY A 458 -13.79 0.14 10.00
N LEU A 459 -14.83 0.32 9.19
CA LEU A 459 -15.02 -0.38 7.92
C LEU A 459 -14.65 0.54 6.76
N VAL A 460 -13.96 0.04 5.73
CA VAL A 460 -13.69 0.81 4.50
C VAL A 460 -14.95 0.84 3.63
N GLU A 461 -16.03 1.41 4.15
CA GLU A 461 -17.37 1.43 3.55
C GLU A 461 -17.93 2.85 3.63
N VAL A 462 -18.35 3.28 4.82
CA VAL A 462 -18.95 4.59 5.04
C VAL A 462 -18.02 5.45 5.90
N PRO A 463 -17.58 6.64 5.43
CA PRO A 463 -17.94 7.33 4.18
C PRO A 463 -16.97 7.03 3.02
N CYS A 464 -16.12 6.00 3.10
CA CYS A 464 -15.04 5.74 2.13
C CYS A 464 -15.53 5.66 0.67
N GLN A 465 -16.62 4.94 0.41
CA GLN A 465 -17.22 4.84 -0.93
C GLN A 465 -17.63 6.22 -1.47
N ASN A 466 -18.37 6.99 -0.67
CA ASN A 466 -18.79 8.35 -1.04
C ASN A 466 -17.59 9.29 -1.21
N ARG A 467 -16.52 9.12 -0.42
CA ARG A 467 -15.32 9.92 -0.57
C ARG A 467 -14.59 9.65 -1.88
N ASN A 468 -14.62 8.41 -2.39
CA ASN A 468 -14.09 8.13 -3.73
C ASN A 468 -14.91 8.86 -4.80
N ALA A 469 -16.25 8.88 -4.68
CA ALA A 469 -17.10 9.68 -5.56
C ALA A 469 -16.79 11.19 -5.51
N ILE A 470 -16.57 11.74 -4.31
CA ILE A 470 -16.18 13.15 -4.15
C ILE A 470 -14.75 13.40 -4.65
N GLY A 471 -13.83 12.45 -4.50
CA GLY A 471 -12.48 12.51 -5.05
C GLY A 471 -12.49 12.61 -6.58
N VAL A 472 -13.36 11.85 -7.25
CA VAL A 472 -13.61 11.98 -8.70
C VAL A 472 -14.07 13.39 -9.04
N ALA A 473 -15.05 13.92 -8.31
CA ALA A 473 -15.55 15.28 -8.57
C ALA A 473 -14.49 16.36 -8.38
N ALA A 474 -13.64 16.22 -7.35
CA ALA A 474 -12.50 17.11 -7.14
C ALA A 474 -11.49 17.01 -8.30
N ALA A 475 -11.16 15.79 -8.75
CA ALA A 475 -10.22 15.58 -9.84
C ALA A 475 -10.70 16.22 -11.16
N PHE A 476 -11.95 15.97 -11.55
CA PHE A 476 -12.54 16.57 -12.77
C PHE A 476 -12.60 18.09 -12.69
N SER A 477 -13.05 18.63 -11.55
CA SER A 477 -13.15 20.08 -11.36
C SER A 477 -11.77 20.74 -11.43
N SER A 478 -10.77 20.16 -10.75
CA SER A 478 -9.40 20.67 -10.74
C SER A 478 -8.74 20.60 -12.12
N ALA A 479 -8.92 19.51 -12.86
CA ALA A 479 -8.42 19.38 -14.22
C ALA A 479 -9.05 20.43 -15.14
N GLN A 480 -10.37 20.65 -15.05
CA GLN A 480 -11.06 21.68 -15.83
C GLN A 480 -10.57 23.10 -15.50
N LEU A 481 -10.37 23.42 -14.22
CA LEU A 481 -9.85 24.73 -13.79
C LEU A 481 -8.45 24.98 -14.35
N ALA A 482 -7.55 24.00 -14.25
CA ALA A 482 -6.18 24.13 -14.76
C ALA A 482 -6.13 24.25 -16.29
N LEU A 483 -6.94 23.46 -17.01
CA LEU A 483 -7.06 23.54 -18.47
C LEU A 483 -7.69 24.86 -18.94
N ALA A 484 -8.56 25.47 -18.13
CA ALA A 484 -9.08 26.82 -18.36
C ALA A 484 -8.04 27.93 -18.11
N GLY A 485 -6.82 27.59 -17.66
CA GLY A 485 -5.73 28.52 -17.41
C GLY A 485 -5.70 29.09 -15.99
N ILE A 486 -6.47 28.52 -15.06
CA ILE A 486 -6.40 28.91 -13.64
C ILE A 486 -5.20 28.20 -13.02
N LYS A 487 -4.19 28.99 -12.67
CA LYS A 487 -2.98 28.50 -11.99
C LYS A 487 -3.22 28.37 -10.49
N SER A 488 -2.59 27.38 -9.86
CA SER A 488 -2.56 27.32 -8.41
C SER A 488 -1.60 28.38 -7.87
N LEU A 489 -2.05 29.18 -6.92
CA LEU A 489 -1.18 30.18 -6.27
C LEU A 489 -0.08 29.50 -5.44
N VAL A 490 -0.41 28.37 -4.81
CA VAL A 490 0.51 27.59 -4.00
C VAL A 490 1.02 26.42 -4.86
N PRO A 491 2.34 26.35 -5.17
CA PRO A 491 2.90 25.26 -5.96
C PRO A 491 2.63 23.89 -5.34
N PHE A 492 2.60 22.85 -6.18
CA PHE A 492 2.31 21.47 -5.78
C PHE A 492 3.15 20.99 -4.59
N ASP A 493 4.48 21.18 -4.62
CA ASP A 493 5.37 20.73 -3.54
C ASP A 493 5.07 21.41 -2.19
N GLN A 494 4.75 22.70 -2.23
CA GLN A 494 4.35 23.43 -1.03
C GLN A 494 2.99 22.95 -0.51
N MET A 495 2.06 22.67 -1.42
CA MET A 495 0.74 22.14 -1.06
C MET A 495 0.83 20.74 -0.43
N ALA A 496 1.72 19.88 -0.95
CA ALA A 496 2.01 18.57 -0.35
C ALA A 496 2.52 18.70 1.09
N HIS A 497 3.45 19.64 1.33
CA HIS A 497 3.95 19.91 2.69
C HIS A 497 2.86 20.50 3.62
N VAL A 498 1.97 21.33 3.08
CA VAL A 498 0.80 21.85 3.82
C VAL A 498 -0.13 20.71 4.21
N MET A 499 -0.42 19.78 3.29
CA MET A 499 -1.23 18.59 3.58
C MET A 499 -0.63 17.77 4.72
N LEU A 500 0.68 17.52 4.69
CA LEU A 500 1.40 16.83 5.77
C LEU A 500 1.24 17.55 7.12
N SER A 501 1.47 18.87 7.12
CA SER A 501 1.36 19.70 8.33
C SER A 501 -0.05 19.68 8.92
N VAL A 502 -1.09 19.77 8.07
CA VAL A 502 -2.49 19.67 8.47
C VAL A 502 -2.79 18.28 9.04
N GLY A 503 -2.25 17.23 8.42
CA GLY A 503 -2.43 15.84 8.88
C GLY A 503 -1.87 15.61 10.27
N HIS A 504 -0.65 16.07 10.52
CA HIS A 504 -0.02 16.02 11.85
C HIS A 504 -0.81 16.78 12.91
N ALA A 505 -1.52 17.84 12.54
CA ALA A 505 -2.37 18.61 13.45
C ALA A 505 -3.71 17.92 13.77
N LEU A 506 -4.13 16.89 13.03
CA LEU A 506 -5.36 16.15 13.31
C LEU A 506 -5.25 15.38 14.65
N PRO A 507 -6.25 15.45 15.54
CA PRO A 507 -6.31 14.59 16.72
C PRO A 507 -6.29 13.11 16.35
N ALA A 508 -5.62 12.27 17.15
CA ALA A 508 -5.53 10.83 16.90
C ALA A 508 -6.92 10.15 16.79
N THR A 509 -7.93 10.65 17.50
CA THR A 509 -9.32 10.14 17.43
C THR A 509 -10.03 10.45 16.12
N LEU A 510 -9.52 11.37 15.31
CA LEU A 510 -10.06 11.74 13.98
C LEU A 510 -9.20 11.16 12.84
N ARG A 511 -8.28 10.27 13.19
CA ARG A 511 -7.58 9.37 12.28
C ARG A 511 -8.19 7.98 12.43
N GLU A 512 -7.71 7.02 11.63
CA GLU A 512 -8.26 5.68 11.29
C GLU A 512 -8.58 4.74 12.48
N THR A 513 -9.23 5.24 13.53
CA THR A 513 -9.40 4.62 14.84
C THR A 513 -10.86 4.30 15.15
N ALA A 514 -11.81 4.81 14.37
CA ALA A 514 -13.25 4.71 14.61
C ALA A 514 -13.73 5.40 15.92
N LYS A 515 -12.89 6.23 16.56
CA LYS A 515 -13.13 6.79 17.92
C LYS A 515 -13.71 8.21 17.92
N GLY A 516 -13.98 8.85 16.79
CA GLY A 516 -14.52 10.20 16.71
C GLY A 516 -15.53 10.41 15.58
N GLY A 517 -15.53 11.62 15.01
CA GLY A 517 -16.05 11.87 13.66
C GLY A 517 -17.45 11.31 13.37
N ILE A 518 -17.63 10.74 12.17
CA ILE A 518 -18.89 10.11 11.77
C ILE A 518 -19.07 8.73 12.42
N ALA A 519 -17.99 8.05 12.80
CA ALA A 519 -18.04 6.75 13.46
C ALA A 519 -18.80 6.81 14.80
N GLN A 520 -18.70 7.92 15.52
CA GLN A 520 -19.38 8.15 16.80
C GLN A 520 -20.79 8.74 16.68
N ALA A 521 -21.30 8.94 15.46
CA ALA A 521 -22.69 9.38 15.29
C ALA A 521 -23.67 8.31 15.83
N PRO A 522 -24.77 8.69 16.52
CA PRO A 522 -25.71 7.71 17.08
C PRO A 522 -26.27 6.71 16.05
N ALA A 523 -26.47 7.17 14.80
CA ALA A 523 -26.90 6.30 13.70
C ALA A 523 -25.82 5.29 13.28
N ALA A 524 -24.56 5.71 13.26
CA ALA A 524 -23.41 4.85 12.95
C ALA A 524 -23.22 3.77 14.03
N LEU A 525 -23.26 4.15 15.30
CA LEU A 525 -23.18 3.22 16.43
C LEU A 525 -24.34 2.20 16.41
N SER A 526 -25.56 2.64 16.08
CA SER A 526 -26.72 1.75 15.93
C SER A 526 -26.60 0.79 14.75
N ALA A 527 -26.02 1.23 13.64
CA ALA A 527 -25.77 0.37 12.47
C ALA A 527 -24.73 -0.70 12.80
N CYS A 528 -23.65 -0.34 13.51
CA CYS A 528 -22.61 -1.28 13.94
C CYS A 528 -23.16 -2.37 14.87
N ALA A 529 -24.04 -2.01 15.81
CA ALA A 529 -24.71 -2.98 16.68
C ALA A 529 -25.56 -4.01 15.92
N LYS A 530 -26.04 -3.68 14.72
CA LYS A 530 -26.83 -4.57 13.86
C LYS A 530 -25.99 -5.39 12.89
N CYS A 531 -24.82 -4.91 12.49
CA CYS A 531 -23.95 -5.63 11.53
C CYS A 531 -23.25 -6.85 12.15
N GLY A 532 -23.05 -6.88 13.47
CA GLY A 532 -22.44 -8.00 14.19
C GLY A 532 -20.93 -8.20 13.96
N VAL A 533 -20.29 -7.38 13.13
CA VAL A 533 -18.84 -7.45 12.83
C VAL A 533 -18.00 -6.89 13.99
N CYS A 534 -18.49 -5.85 14.65
CA CYS A 534 -17.76 -5.09 15.68
C CYS A 534 -18.09 -5.51 17.14
N GLY A 535 -18.71 -6.69 17.34
CA GLY A 535 -19.27 -7.14 18.63
C GLY A 535 -18.34 -7.93 19.53
#